data_AF-A0A182T4U9-F1
#
_entry.id   AF-A0A182T4U9-F1
#
_cell.length_a   1.000
_cell.length_b   1.000
_cell.length_c   1.000
_cell.angle_alpha   90.00
_cell.angle_beta   90.00
_cell.angle_gamma   90.00
#
_symmetry.space_group_name_H-M   'P 1'
#
loop_
_entity.id
_entity.type
_entity.pdbx_description
1 polymer ?
#
loop_
_entity_poly.entity_id
_entity_poly.type
_entity_poly.pdbx_seq_one_letter_code
_entity_poly.pdbx_strand_id
1 'polypeptide(L)'
;LVGLVSHHHATSNEERFRCFVYEKLSGSDAEYKLAQSGDATCNGLESAEVGSRIMTLKKAPLMDRCDFPVWFKGPRFWHALMGSAHYVFDASDGSLHIKKPNGHTVARSLCEQINKQTSSEMMAVVHHTMGCKSGFMCVMFYRRDTHVAELQMGTPTARLEDACTTENFDVHRTPFVTLLANNSETQLCPLEGQYMMKGFLMPTSSISRHKRNHNNKARSHRHWDVVGYRNQESAISSSSTGTAGGIVGGYIGLEAKRRSFLPRSRRTAAESRNDTFTMIHVESAAGAVGGRSRRETAGGGCNINHNTNRQLLVGCNENSIIEVKPKCKTDDEELFTCHGHWQENQTTYIIAKHSISQHGVCISYVPMEGNHVQLFVGDTCHRANMQTGQHRSMPANITSYGTWF
;
A
#
# COMPACT_ATOMS: atom_id res chain seq x y z
N LEU A 1 43.66 -0.90 -1.48
CA LEU A 1 42.31 -0.86 -0.86
C LEU A 1 42.12 -2.09 0.03
N VAL A 2 41.28 -2.04 1.05
CA VAL A 2 40.84 -3.22 1.82
C VAL A 2 39.31 -3.26 1.76
N GLY A 3 38.75 -4.43 1.50
CA GLY A 3 37.31 -4.65 1.37
C GLY A 3 36.83 -5.86 2.16
N LEU A 4 35.58 -5.82 2.59
CA LEU A 4 34.90 -6.95 3.23
C LEU A 4 34.11 -7.72 2.16
N VAL A 5 34.52 -8.93 1.85
CA VAL A 5 33.89 -9.83 0.88
C VAL A 5 32.88 -10.72 1.59
N SER A 6 31.60 -10.58 1.21
CA SER A 6 30.55 -11.49 1.68
C SER A 6 30.45 -12.70 0.76
N HIS A 7 30.60 -13.90 1.33
CA HIS A 7 30.29 -15.16 0.65
C HIS A 7 29.76 -16.18 1.66
N HIS A 8 28.87 -17.07 1.22
CA HIS A 8 28.03 -17.91 2.10
C HIS A 8 28.83 -18.87 3.00
N HIS A 9 30.06 -19.19 2.63
CA HIS A 9 30.94 -20.11 3.38
C HIS A 9 31.88 -19.41 4.39
N ALA A 10 31.87 -18.07 4.46
CA ALA A 10 32.77 -17.34 5.36
C ALA A 10 32.21 -17.29 6.78
N THR A 11 32.84 -18.00 7.70
CA THR A 11 32.51 -18.03 9.13
C THR A 11 33.30 -17.01 9.95
N SER A 12 34.52 -16.65 9.51
CA SER A 12 35.41 -15.74 10.24
C SER A 12 35.62 -14.39 9.53
N ASN A 13 36.20 -13.42 10.24
CA ASN A 13 36.63 -12.15 9.62
C ASN A 13 37.84 -12.32 8.69
N GLU A 14 38.74 -13.25 9.01
CA GLU A 14 39.92 -13.57 8.20
C GLU A 14 39.55 -14.14 6.83
N GLU A 15 38.43 -14.87 6.74
CA GLU A 15 37.86 -15.34 5.48
C GLU A 15 37.18 -14.22 4.67
N ARG A 16 36.76 -13.13 5.33
CA ARG A 16 35.99 -12.04 4.70
C ARG A 16 36.84 -10.84 4.27
N PHE A 17 37.87 -10.47 5.02
CA PHE A 17 38.71 -9.32 4.65
C PHE A 17 39.66 -9.68 3.52
N ARG A 18 39.65 -8.88 2.45
CA ARG A 18 40.56 -9.02 1.31
C ARG A 18 41.09 -7.67 0.88
N CYS A 19 42.32 -7.67 0.38
CA CYS A 19 43.00 -6.49 -0.09
C CYS A 19 42.90 -6.44 -1.61
N PHE A 20 42.84 -5.23 -2.16
CA PHE A 20 42.62 -4.97 -3.56
C PHE A 20 43.53 -3.86 -4.08
N VAL A 21 44.21 -4.11 -5.20
CA VAL A 21 44.99 -3.12 -5.96
C VAL A 21 44.39 -3.01 -7.34
N TYR A 22 44.20 -1.78 -7.84
CA TYR A 22 43.59 -1.55 -9.14
C TYR A 22 44.44 -0.58 -9.96
N GLU A 23 44.38 -0.74 -11.28
CA GLU A 23 45.07 0.09 -12.25
C GLU A 23 44.11 0.40 -13.39
N LYS A 24 44.08 1.65 -13.85
CA LYS A 24 43.24 2.06 -14.98
C LYS A 24 43.95 1.73 -16.28
N LEU A 25 43.31 0.95 -17.14
CA LEU A 25 43.80 0.70 -18.49
C LEU A 25 43.53 1.89 -19.42
N SER A 26 44.45 2.11 -20.36
CA SER A 26 44.36 3.18 -21.35
C SER A 26 43.31 2.85 -22.42
N GLY A 27 42.06 3.26 -22.18
CA GLY A 27 40.93 3.13 -23.09
C GLY A 27 39.90 4.25 -22.92
N SER A 28 39.05 4.44 -23.92
CA SER A 28 37.97 5.46 -23.91
C SER A 28 36.82 5.08 -22.97
N ASP A 29 36.55 3.79 -22.81
CA ASP A 29 35.70 3.28 -21.73
C ASP A 29 36.56 2.94 -20.51
N ALA A 30 36.03 3.18 -19.31
CA ALA A 30 36.79 3.09 -18.07
C ALA A 30 37.02 1.63 -17.63
N GLU A 31 38.00 0.99 -18.26
CA GLU A 31 38.45 -0.36 -17.96
C GLU A 31 39.55 -0.34 -16.88
N TYR A 32 39.43 -1.20 -15.87
CA TYR A 32 40.42 -1.33 -14.79
C TYR A 32 40.87 -2.78 -14.64
N LYS A 33 42.17 -3.01 -14.46
CA LYS A 33 42.65 -4.25 -13.84
C LYS A 33 42.45 -4.14 -12.33
N LEU A 34 42.06 -5.25 -11.71
CA LEU A 34 41.90 -5.39 -10.27
C LEU A 34 42.53 -6.71 -9.82
N ALA A 35 43.54 -6.62 -8.95
CA ALA A 35 44.09 -7.77 -8.25
C ALA A 35 43.48 -7.84 -6.83
N GLN A 36 43.27 -9.07 -6.33
CA GLN A 36 42.77 -9.39 -5.01
C GLN A 36 43.76 -10.32 -4.27
N SER A 37 44.01 -10.08 -2.98
CA SER A 37 44.82 -10.95 -2.12
C SER A 37 44.16 -12.32 -1.87
N GLY A 38 44.95 -13.32 -1.48
CA GLY A 38 44.44 -14.64 -1.10
C GLY A 38 43.75 -14.65 0.27
N ASP A 39 44.26 -13.82 1.18
CA ASP A 39 43.87 -13.73 2.59
C ASP A 39 43.74 -12.26 3.05
N ALA A 40 43.56 -12.04 4.36
CA ALA A 40 43.42 -10.73 4.98
C ALA A 40 44.75 -9.99 5.23
N THR A 41 45.91 -10.61 4.95
CA THR A 41 47.24 -10.04 5.26
C THR A 41 47.75 -9.05 4.21
N CYS A 42 47.11 -8.98 3.05
CA CYS A 42 47.54 -8.24 1.86
C CYS A 42 48.88 -8.70 1.23
N ASN A 43 49.53 -9.75 1.76
CA ASN A 43 50.83 -10.18 1.25
C ASN A 43 50.75 -10.65 -0.21
N GLY A 44 51.78 -10.34 -1.00
CA GLY A 44 51.86 -10.70 -2.42
C GLY A 44 50.91 -9.92 -3.35
N LEU A 45 50.44 -8.74 -2.92
CA LEU A 45 49.55 -7.88 -3.70
C LEU A 45 50.23 -6.53 -4.04
N GLU A 46 51.27 -6.58 -4.86
CA GLU A 46 52.13 -5.42 -5.17
C GLU A 46 51.60 -4.56 -6.34
N SER A 47 50.84 -5.14 -7.27
CA SER A 47 50.29 -4.45 -8.44
C SER A 47 48.92 -5.00 -8.84
N ALA A 48 48.26 -4.38 -9.82
CA ALA A 48 47.02 -4.91 -10.39
C ALA A 48 47.22 -6.16 -11.27
N GLU A 49 48.48 -6.61 -11.45
CA GLU A 49 48.86 -7.80 -12.22
C GLU A 49 49.34 -8.98 -11.34
N VAL A 50 49.49 -8.76 -10.03
CA VAL A 50 50.03 -9.77 -9.11
C VAL A 50 49.09 -9.90 -7.91
N GLY A 51 48.45 -11.06 -7.78
CA GLY A 51 47.54 -11.38 -6.68
C GLY A 51 46.93 -12.78 -6.82
N SER A 52 46.15 -13.21 -5.83
CA SER A 52 45.49 -14.53 -5.83
C SER A 52 44.36 -14.63 -6.87
N ARG A 53 43.70 -13.51 -7.16
CA ARG A 53 42.76 -13.37 -8.29
C ARG A 53 43.04 -12.06 -9.01
N ILE A 54 43.13 -12.13 -10.33
CA ILE A 54 43.25 -10.97 -11.21
C ILE A 54 41.97 -10.94 -12.04
N MET A 55 41.31 -9.79 -12.10
CA MET A 55 40.06 -9.60 -12.83
C MET A 55 40.06 -8.27 -13.56
N THR A 56 39.35 -8.22 -14.68
CA THR A 56 39.24 -7.00 -15.50
C THR A 56 37.85 -6.41 -15.34
N LEU A 57 37.77 -5.27 -14.67
CA LEU A 57 36.55 -4.49 -14.54
C LEU A 57 36.37 -3.66 -15.82
N LYS A 58 35.62 -4.19 -16.77
CA LYS A 58 35.01 -3.36 -17.81
C LYS A 58 33.78 -2.68 -17.23
N LYS A 59 33.55 -1.41 -17.58
CA LYS A 59 32.21 -0.84 -17.47
C LYS A 59 31.27 -1.78 -18.22
N ALA A 60 30.21 -2.25 -17.55
CA ALA A 60 29.24 -3.10 -18.23
C ALA A 60 28.76 -2.36 -19.49
N PRO A 61 28.81 -2.97 -20.68
CA PRO A 61 28.30 -2.32 -21.87
C PRO A 61 26.86 -1.91 -21.61
N LEU A 62 26.44 -0.80 -22.22
CA LEU A 62 25.02 -0.53 -22.37
C LEU A 62 24.48 -1.59 -23.34
N MET A 63 24.17 -2.78 -22.81
CA MET A 63 23.12 -3.60 -23.40
C MET A 63 21.91 -2.68 -23.55
N ASP A 64 21.25 -2.71 -24.70
CA ASP A 64 19.99 -2.01 -24.88
C ASP A 64 19.03 -2.48 -23.80
N ARG A 65 18.89 -1.64 -22.77
CA ARG A 65 18.09 -1.95 -21.60
C ARG A 65 16.68 -2.18 -22.10
N CYS A 66 16.02 -3.20 -21.56
CA CYS A 66 14.63 -3.40 -21.90
C CYS A 66 13.82 -2.16 -21.52
N ASP A 67 12.65 -2.05 -22.11
CA ASP A 67 11.84 -0.85 -22.04
C ASP A 67 10.50 -1.19 -21.40
N PHE A 68 10.00 -0.31 -20.52
CA PHE A 68 8.67 -0.52 -19.93
C PHE A 68 7.59 -0.52 -21.03
N PRO A 69 6.44 -1.20 -20.83
CA PRO A 69 5.43 -1.33 -21.87
C PRO A 69 5.00 0.03 -22.44
N VAL A 70 4.92 0.18 -23.77
CA VAL A 70 4.59 1.47 -24.41
C VAL A 70 3.25 2.03 -23.90
N TRP A 71 2.25 1.17 -23.71
CA TRP A 71 0.94 1.53 -23.13
C TRP A 71 1.04 2.03 -21.68
N PHE A 72 2.03 1.57 -20.91
CA PHE A 72 2.29 2.04 -19.55
C PHE A 72 3.10 3.34 -19.53
N LYS A 73 4.06 3.49 -20.45
CA LYS A 73 4.85 4.72 -20.61
C LYS A 73 4.01 5.91 -21.08
N GLY A 74 3.00 5.68 -21.92
CA GLY A 74 2.18 6.72 -22.56
C GLY A 74 1.60 7.78 -21.60
N PRO A 75 0.82 7.41 -20.59
CA PRO A 75 0.25 8.37 -19.62
C PRO A 75 1.27 9.11 -18.75
N ARG A 76 2.49 8.56 -18.59
CA ARG A 76 3.62 9.00 -17.74
C ARG A 76 3.35 9.11 -16.24
N PHE A 77 2.16 9.51 -15.82
CA PHE A 77 1.77 9.73 -14.43
C PHE A 77 0.63 8.79 -14.04
N TRP A 78 0.95 7.82 -13.20
CA TRP A 78 0.00 6.88 -12.62
C TRP A 78 -0.09 7.10 -11.10
N HIS A 79 -1.21 6.74 -10.49
CA HIS A 79 -1.35 6.72 -9.03
C HIS A 79 -2.07 5.46 -8.56
N ALA A 80 -1.70 4.96 -7.39
CA ALA A 80 -2.51 3.99 -6.68
C ALA A 80 -3.90 4.61 -6.39
N LEU A 81 -4.96 3.80 -6.38
CA LEU A 81 -6.34 4.29 -6.31
C LEU A 81 -6.57 5.30 -5.17
N MET A 82 -6.19 4.95 -3.94
CA MET A 82 -6.29 5.85 -2.76
C MET A 82 -5.22 6.97 -2.70
N GLY A 83 -4.43 7.20 -3.75
CA GLY A 83 -3.39 8.22 -3.78
C GLY A 83 -2.27 7.99 -2.76
N SER A 84 -2.01 6.74 -2.37
CA SER A 84 -0.97 6.38 -1.38
C SER A 84 0.46 6.44 -1.96
N ALA A 85 0.58 6.23 -3.27
CA ALA A 85 1.83 6.33 -4.03
C ALA A 85 1.52 6.74 -5.49
N HIS A 86 2.48 7.45 -6.09
CA HIS A 86 2.48 7.83 -7.51
C HIS A 86 3.59 7.07 -8.23
N TYR A 87 3.33 6.62 -9.45
CA TYR A 87 4.25 5.89 -10.30
C TYR A 87 4.48 6.74 -11.55
N VAL A 88 5.66 7.34 -11.64
CA VAL A 88 5.99 8.36 -12.64
C VAL A 88 7.10 7.85 -13.55
N PHE A 89 6.81 7.72 -14.85
CA PHE A 89 7.80 7.35 -15.85
C PHE A 89 8.60 8.57 -16.32
N ASP A 90 9.92 8.48 -16.14
CA ASP A 90 10.88 9.46 -16.60
C ASP A 90 11.49 9.01 -17.94
N ALA A 91 11.21 9.78 -18.99
CA ALA A 91 11.71 9.48 -20.34
C ALA A 91 13.16 9.92 -20.57
N SER A 92 13.76 10.68 -19.64
CA SER A 92 15.15 11.12 -19.77
C SER A 92 16.17 9.99 -19.55
N ASP A 93 15.79 9.00 -18.75
CA ASP A 93 16.64 7.88 -18.33
C ASP A 93 15.93 6.51 -18.32
N GLY A 94 14.69 6.46 -18.84
CA GLY A 94 13.89 5.24 -18.95
C GLY A 94 13.40 4.67 -17.61
N SER A 95 13.51 5.42 -16.50
CA SER A 95 13.20 4.89 -15.17
C SER A 95 11.78 5.15 -14.70
N LEU A 96 11.27 4.25 -13.87
CA LEU A 96 10.00 4.38 -13.17
C LEU A 96 10.26 4.84 -11.73
N HIS A 97 9.83 6.05 -11.37
CA HIS A 97 9.93 6.57 -10.01
C HIS A 97 8.65 6.31 -9.22
N ILE A 98 8.78 5.63 -8.08
CA ILE A 98 7.71 5.53 -7.10
C ILE A 98 7.87 6.70 -6.12
N LYS A 99 6.88 7.59 -6.08
CA LYS A 99 6.86 8.81 -5.26
C LYS A 99 5.75 8.73 -4.21
N LYS A 100 6.03 9.21 -3.00
CA LYS A 100 5.02 9.45 -1.97
C LYS A 100 4.11 10.64 -2.34
N PRO A 101 2.96 10.83 -1.66
CA PRO A 101 2.04 11.94 -1.95
C PRO A 101 2.61 13.33 -1.68
N ASN A 102 3.71 13.41 -0.92
CA ASN A 102 4.50 14.63 -0.71
C ASN A 102 5.54 14.89 -1.82
N GLY A 103 5.49 14.16 -2.93
CA GLY A 103 6.41 14.25 -4.07
C GLY A 103 7.77 13.55 -3.88
N HIS A 104 8.09 13.05 -2.69
CA HIS A 104 9.39 12.42 -2.41
C HIS A 104 9.50 11.05 -3.09
N THR A 105 10.49 10.89 -3.99
CA THR A 105 10.84 9.60 -4.60
C THR A 105 11.33 8.62 -3.52
N VAL A 106 10.62 7.51 -3.35
CA VAL A 106 10.99 6.44 -2.41
C VAL A 106 11.69 5.27 -3.09
N ALA A 107 11.41 5.06 -4.38
CA ALA A 107 12.07 4.04 -5.17
C ALA A 107 12.22 4.46 -6.63
N ARG A 108 13.20 3.84 -7.30
CA ARG A 108 13.47 3.97 -8.73
C ARG A 108 13.67 2.58 -9.32
N SER A 109 12.97 2.27 -10.40
CA SER A 109 13.10 1.00 -11.14
C SER A 109 13.60 1.27 -12.56
N LEU A 110 14.55 0.47 -13.02
CA LEU A 110 15.02 0.40 -14.41
C LEU A 110 14.75 -1.02 -14.93
N CYS A 111 14.24 -1.16 -16.15
CA CYS A 111 14.06 -2.49 -16.74
C CYS A 111 15.45 -3.07 -17.11
N GLU A 112 15.69 -4.34 -16.76
CA GLU A 112 16.92 -5.08 -17.08
C GLU A 112 16.66 -6.27 -18.01
N GLN A 113 15.61 -7.05 -17.76
CA GLN A 113 15.22 -8.20 -18.59
C GLN A 113 13.70 -8.30 -18.77
N ILE A 114 13.24 -8.74 -19.94
CA ILE A 114 11.84 -9.14 -20.18
C ILE A 114 11.77 -10.67 -20.22
N ASN A 115 10.95 -11.26 -19.36
CA ASN A 115 10.76 -12.71 -19.27
C ASN A 115 9.50 -13.20 -19.99
N LYS A 116 8.48 -12.34 -20.10
CA LYS A 116 7.21 -12.59 -20.81
C LYS A 116 6.67 -11.26 -21.32
N GLN A 117 6.12 -11.21 -22.53
CA GLN A 117 5.42 -10.04 -23.02
C GLN A 117 4.27 -10.44 -23.96
N THR A 118 3.10 -9.83 -23.75
CA THR A 118 1.92 -9.93 -24.61
C THR A 118 1.32 -8.54 -24.81
N SER A 119 0.18 -8.43 -25.50
CA SER A 119 -0.57 -7.17 -25.64
C SER A 119 -1.21 -6.68 -24.32
N SER A 120 -1.42 -7.57 -23.36
CA SER A 120 -2.11 -7.33 -22.08
C SER A 120 -1.23 -7.50 -20.85
N GLU A 121 -0.10 -8.21 -20.95
CA GLU A 121 0.76 -8.55 -19.81
C GLU A 121 2.24 -8.39 -20.13
N MET A 122 3.06 -8.07 -19.13
CA MET A 122 4.52 -8.13 -19.25
C MET A 122 5.16 -8.53 -17.92
N MET A 123 6.03 -9.54 -17.95
CA MET A 123 6.92 -9.91 -16.85
C MET A 123 8.31 -9.34 -17.14
N ALA A 124 8.84 -8.54 -16.23
CA ALA A 124 10.18 -8.00 -16.33
C ALA A 124 10.95 -8.12 -15.01
N VAL A 125 12.26 -8.37 -15.10
CA VAL A 125 13.18 -8.11 -14.00
C VAL A 125 13.59 -6.65 -14.07
N VAL A 126 13.37 -5.92 -12.98
CA VAL A 126 13.80 -4.52 -12.84
C VAL A 126 14.93 -4.41 -11.83
N HIS A 127 15.93 -3.58 -12.12
CA HIS A 127 16.86 -3.09 -11.12
C HIS A 127 16.14 -2.03 -10.28
N HIS A 128 15.86 -2.38 -9.03
CA HIS A 128 15.07 -1.60 -8.08
C HIS A 128 15.97 -0.99 -7.01
N THR A 129 15.91 0.34 -6.85
CA THR A 129 16.67 1.10 -5.86
C THR A 129 15.72 1.79 -4.88
N MET A 130 15.86 1.51 -3.59
CA MET A 130 15.10 2.12 -2.48
C MET A 130 16.07 2.77 -1.48
N GLY A 131 16.18 4.10 -1.52
CA GLY A 131 17.18 4.84 -0.74
C GLY A 131 18.60 4.36 -1.09
N CYS A 132 19.35 3.88 -0.08
CA CYS A 132 20.71 3.35 -0.26
C CYS A 132 20.77 1.85 -0.59
N LYS A 133 19.64 1.16 -0.76
CA LYS A 133 19.60 -0.26 -1.11
C LYS A 133 19.22 -0.43 -2.58
N SER A 134 19.94 -1.27 -3.30
CA SER A 134 19.60 -1.67 -4.67
C SER A 134 19.61 -3.19 -4.81
N GLY A 135 18.89 -3.70 -5.80
CA GLY A 135 18.76 -5.12 -6.12
C GLY A 135 17.87 -5.35 -7.34
N PHE A 136 17.55 -6.60 -7.64
CA PHE A 136 16.68 -6.99 -8.75
C PHE A 136 15.32 -7.44 -8.21
N MET A 137 14.24 -7.20 -8.96
CA MET A 137 12.89 -7.55 -8.54
C MET A 137 12.07 -7.98 -9.75
N CYS A 138 11.33 -9.08 -9.65
CA CYS A 138 10.35 -9.43 -10.66
C CYS A 138 9.12 -8.53 -10.55
N VAL A 139 8.67 -7.97 -11.67
CA VAL A 139 7.46 -7.15 -11.75
C VAL A 139 6.59 -7.66 -12.88
N MET A 140 5.34 -7.95 -12.56
CA MET A 140 4.28 -8.21 -13.53
C MET A 140 3.46 -6.94 -13.75
N PHE A 141 3.31 -6.55 -15.02
CA PHE A 141 2.45 -5.48 -15.50
C PHE A 141 1.22 -6.10 -16.17
N TYR A 142 0.03 -5.63 -15.81
CA TYR A 142 -1.24 -6.01 -16.42
C TYR A 142 -1.93 -4.76 -16.96
N ARG A 143 -2.19 -4.73 -18.27
CA ARG A 143 -3.05 -3.74 -18.91
C ARG A 143 -4.49 -4.20 -18.74
N ARG A 144 -5.25 -3.51 -17.90
CA ARG A 144 -6.67 -3.83 -17.65
C ARG A 144 -7.60 -3.00 -18.51
N ASP A 145 -7.26 -1.74 -18.73
CA ASP A 145 -7.96 -0.81 -19.62
C ASP A 145 -6.92 0.11 -20.31
N THR A 146 -7.37 1.12 -21.04
CA THR A 146 -6.55 2.19 -21.62
C THR A 146 -5.88 3.04 -20.54
N HIS A 147 -6.61 3.36 -19.47
CA HIS A 147 -6.15 4.21 -18.36
C HIS A 147 -6.02 3.46 -17.03
N VAL A 148 -6.15 2.13 -17.03
CA VAL A 148 -6.06 1.29 -15.83
C VAL A 148 -5.02 0.18 -16.01
N ALA A 149 -4.12 0.08 -15.05
CA ALA A 149 -3.12 -0.98 -14.97
C ALA A 149 -3.16 -1.66 -13.60
N GLU A 150 -2.70 -2.90 -13.51
CA GLU A 150 -2.33 -3.51 -12.24
C GLU A 150 -0.85 -3.93 -12.27
N LEU A 151 -0.17 -3.79 -11.14
CA LEU A 151 1.18 -4.29 -10.93
C LEU A 151 1.20 -5.37 -9.87
N GLN A 152 2.06 -6.38 -10.01
CA GLN A 152 2.54 -7.19 -8.89
C GLN A 152 4.06 -7.05 -8.82
N MET A 153 4.59 -6.92 -7.61
CA MET A 153 6.01 -6.68 -7.36
C MET A 153 6.50 -7.73 -6.35
N GLY A 154 7.56 -8.46 -6.71
CA GLY A 154 8.18 -9.47 -5.86
C GLY A 154 9.09 -8.89 -4.77
N THR A 155 9.85 -9.74 -4.10
CA THR A 155 10.89 -9.31 -3.16
C THR A 155 12.18 -8.92 -3.90
N PRO A 156 12.95 -7.92 -3.41
CA PRO A 156 14.26 -7.60 -3.97
C PRO A 156 15.28 -8.71 -3.69
N THR A 157 16.05 -9.09 -4.72
CA THR A 157 17.16 -10.05 -4.69
C THR A 157 18.49 -9.35 -5.02
N ALA A 158 19.62 -9.99 -4.70
CA ALA A 158 20.95 -9.47 -5.06
C ALA A 158 21.37 -9.80 -6.51
N ARG A 159 20.72 -10.79 -7.13
CA ARG A 159 21.03 -11.34 -8.46
C ARG A 159 19.80 -11.30 -9.36
N LEU A 160 20.03 -11.12 -10.65
CA LEU A 160 18.99 -10.92 -11.67
C LEU A 160 18.19 -12.20 -11.90
N GLU A 161 18.89 -13.32 -11.97
CA GLU A 161 18.36 -14.68 -12.14
C GLU A 161 17.46 -15.14 -10.98
N ASP A 162 17.74 -14.68 -9.75
CA ASP A 162 16.98 -15.07 -8.56
C ASP A 162 15.63 -14.32 -8.46
N ALA A 163 15.47 -13.18 -9.17
CA ALA A 163 14.38 -12.24 -8.96
C ALA A 163 12.97 -12.80 -9.26
N CYS A 164 12.83 -13.58 -10.34
CA CYS A 164 11.56 -14.20 -10.76
C CYS A 164 11.44 -15.69 -10.33
N THR A 165 12.23 -16.14 -9.36
CA THR A 165 12.05 -17.46 -8.74
C THR A 165 10.77 -17.50 -7.91
N THR A 166 10.17 -18.68 -7.74
CA THR A 166 8.90 -18.85 -6.98
C THR A 166 9.00 -18.43 -5.52
N GLU A 167 10.19 -18.39 -4.95
CA GLU A 167 10.45 -17.87 -3.59
C GLU A 167 10.33 -16.35 -3.51
N ASN A 168 10.71 -15.65 -4.58
CA ASN A 168 10.75 -14.18 -4.63
C ASN A 168 9.56 -13.56 -5.39
N PHE A 169 8.91 -14.34 -6.26
CA PHE A 169 7.74 -13.95 -7.03
C PHE A 169 6.80 -15.16 -7.28
N ASP A 170 5.69 -15.21 -6.54
CA ASP A 170 4.56 -16.12 -6.82
C ASP A 170 3.37 -15.27 -7.27
N VAL A 171 3.04 -15.34 -8.56
CA VAL A 171 1.94 -14.61 -9.22
C VAL A 171 0.58 -14.79 -8.52
N HIS A 172 0.36 -15.89 -7.80
CA HIS A 172 -0.90 -16.16 -7.09
C HIS A 172 -0.92 -15.59 -5.67
N ARG A 173 0.23 -15.17 -5.12
CA ARG A 173 0.36 -14.62 -3.76
C ARG A 173 0.77 -13.15 -3.72
N THR A 174 1.56 -12.69 -4.69
CA THR A 174 2.07 -11.30 -4.74
C THR A 174 0.92 -10.32 -4.89
N PRO A 175 0.70 -9.38 -3.94
CA PRO A 175 -0.47 -8.52 -3.96
C PRO A 175 -0.49 -7.61 -5.20
N PHE A 176 -1.68 -7.40 -5.75
CA PHE A 176 -1.91 -6.44 -6.82
C PHE A 176 -1.90 -5.01 -6.29
N VAL A 177 -1.26 -4.10 -7.02
CA VAL A 177 -1.44 -2.65 -6.88
C VAL A 177 -2.19 -2.16 -8.11
N THR A 178 -3.43 -1.72 -7.92
CA THR A 178 -4.24 -1.14 -9.01
C THR A 178 -3.88 0.34 -9.20
N LEU A 179 -3.58 0.72 -10.44
CA LEU A 179 -3.13 2.05 -10.86
C LEU A 179 -4.13 2.68 -11.83
N LEU A 180 -4.39 3.98 -11.62
CA LEU A 180 -5.15 4.84 -12.52
C LEU A 180 -4.21 5.89 -13.13
N ALA A 181 -4.35 6.13 -14.43
CA ALA A 181 -3.64 7.21 -15.11
C ALA A 181 -4.18 8.58 -14.69
N ASN A 182 -3.33 9.58 -14.48
CA ASN A 182 -3.75 10.90 -14.02
C ASN A 182 -4.59 11.68 -15.06
N ASN A 183 -4.48 11.32 -16.34
CA ASN A 183 -5.26 11.85 -17.46
C ASN A 183 -6.44 10.95 -17.85
N SER A 184 -6.96 10.13 -16.93
CA SER A 184 -8.05 9.21 -17.22
C SER A 184 -9.34 9.94 -17.60
N GLU A 185 -9.91 9.56 -18.73
CA GLU A 185 -11.23 9.98 -19.19
C GLU A 185 -12.33 9.15 -18.53
N THR A 186 -13.51 9.76 -18.33
CA THR A 186 -14.67 9.07 -17.77
C THR A 186 -15.25 8.08 -18.77
N GLN A 187 -15.58 6.87 -18.31
CA GLN A 187 -16.19 5.79 -19.09
C GLN A 187 -17.59 5.44 -18.58
N LEU A 188 -18.34 4.69 -19.39
CA LEU A 188 -19.63 4.10 -19.01
C LEU A 188 -19.45 3.10 -17.86
N CYS A 189 -20.39 3.07 -16.91
CA CYS A 189 -20.39 2.12 -15.80
C CYS A 189 -21.14 0.82 -16.20
N PRO A 190 -20.51 -0.37 -16.18
CA PRO A 190 -21.09 -1.60 -16.74
C PRO A 190 -22.16 -2.30 -15.88
N LEU A 191 -22.78 -1.60 -14.93
CA LEU A 191 -23.83 -2.11 -14.03
C LEU A 191 -25.01 -1.15 -13.97
N GLU A 192 -25.46 -0.65 -15.12
CA GLU A 192 -26.54 0.34 -15.20
C GLU A 192 -27.82 -0.18 -14.52
N GLY A 193 -28.36 0.61 -13.57
CA GLY A 193 -29.57 0.25 -12.84
C GLY A 193 -29.68 0.85 -11.45
N GLN A 194 -30.82 0.56 -10.81
CA GLN A 194 -31.13 0.99 -9.45
C GLN A 194 -31.06 -0.19 -8.49
N TYR A 195 -30.24 -0.05 -7.46
CA TYR A 195 -29.98 -1.09 -6.48
C TYR A 195 -30.23 -0.58 -5.07
N MET A 196 -30.62 -1.51 -4.21
CA MET A 196 -30.61 -1.32 -2.78
C MET A 196 -29.26 -1.83 -2.25
N MET A 197 -28.45 -1.00 -1.59
CA MET A 197 -27.16 -1.39 -1.00
C MET A 197 -27.08 -1.32 0.54
N LYS A 198 -26.30 -2.23 1.14
CA LYS A 198 -25.77 -2.14 2.53
C LYS A 198 -24.25 -2.23 2.50
N GLY A 199 -23.57 -1.44 3.33
CA GLY A 199 -22.11 -1.31 3.35
C GLY A 199 -21.62 0.04 2.81
N PHE A 200 -20.33 0.12 2.47
CA PHE A 200 -19.62 1.36 2.07
C PHE A 200 -19.07 1.24 0.64
N LEU A 201 -19.02 2.35 -0.10
CA LEU A 201 -18.23 2.45 -1.36
C LEU A 201 -16.85 3.09 -1.15
N MET A 202 -16.41 3.25 0.10
CA MET A 202 -15.08 3.78 0.43
C MET A 202 -14.38 2.88 1.48
N PRO A 203 -13.08 2.56 1.31
CA PRO A 203 -12.33 1.84 2.32
C PRO A 203 -12.30 2.58 3.67
N THR A 204 -12.51 1.85 4.77
CA THR A 204 -12.66 2.43 6.12
C THR A 204 -11.43 3.22 6.61
N SER A 205 -10.25 2.95 6.05
CA SER A 205 -9.01 3.71 6.26
C SER A 205 -9.13 5.19 5.86
N SER A 206 -9.97 5.53 4.87
CA SER A 206 -10.25 6.91 4.45
C SER A 206 -11.18 7.64 5.42
N ILE A 207 -12.20 6.92 5.92
CA ILE A 207 -13.28 7.44 6.78
C ILE A 207 -12.72 7.95 8.10
N SER A 208 -11.71 7.26 8.65
CA SER A 208 -11.04 7.67 9.89
C SER A 208 -10.26 9.00 9.77
N ARG A 209 -9.92 9.48 8.57
CA ARG A 209 -9.16 10.73 8.40
C ARG A 209 -10.07 11.95 8.30
N HIS A 210 -11.13 11.90 7.49
CA HIS A 210 -12.06 13.02 7.35
C HIS A 210 -12.83 13.33 8.65
N LYS A 211 -13.33 12.32 9.38
CA LYS A 211 -14.12 12.56 10.61
C LYS A 211 -13.29 13.10 11.79
N ARG A 212 -11.95 12.93 11.78
CA ARG A 212 -11.04 13.50 12.79
C ARG A 212 -10.69 14.97 12.52
N ASN A 213 -10.68 15.40 11.27
CA ASN A 213 -10.21 16.75 10.91
C ASN A 213 -11.20 17.87 11.30
N HIS A 214 -12.48 17.56 11.46
CA HIS A 214 -13.51 18.55 11.84
C HIS A 214 -13.65 18.80 13.34
N ASN A 215 -12.99 18.03 14.22
CA ASN A 215 -13.18 18.17 15.68
C ASN A 215 -11.96 18.78 16.42
N ASN A 216 -10.80 18.93 15.77
CA ASN A 216 -9.57 19.41 16.40
C ASN A 216 -9.19 20.85 16.00
N LYS A 217 -10.01 21.82 16.41
CA LYS A 217 -9.55 23.22 16.56
C LYS A 217 -8.96 23.52 17.96
N ALA A 218 -8.67 22.46 18.73
CA ALA A 218 -8.03 22.55 20.04
C ALA A 218 -6.95 21.46 20.22
N ARG A 219 -5.76 21.90 20.68
CA ARG A 219 -4.61 21.13 21.18
C ARG A 219 -3.86 20.23 20.19
N SER A 220 -2.73 20.76 19.75
CA SER A 220 -1.59 20.01 19.21
C SER A 220 -1.03 19.02 20.23
N HIS A 221 -0.95 17.74 19.86
CA HIS A 221 0.04 16.80 20.40
C HIS A 221 0.52 15.89 19.26
N ARG A 222 1.84 15.72 19.16
CA ARG A 222 2.49 14.90 18.13
C ARG A 222 2.44 13.42 18.52
N HIS A 223 2.00 12.54 17.61
CA HIS A 223 2.29 11.11 17.67
C HIS A 223 2.98 10.71 16.36
N TRP A 224 4.12 10.01 16.47
CA TRP A 224 4.86 9.49 15.32
C TRP A 224 4.43 8.05 15.06
N ASP A 225 3.50 7.86 14.13
CA ASP A 225 3.15 6.51 13.65
C ASP A 225 4.16 6.06 12.58
N VAL A 226 5.20 5.36 13.05
CA VAL A 226 6.17 4.68 12.19
C VAL A 226 5.51 3.45 11.56
N VAL A 227 5.01 3.58 10.32
CA VAL A 227 4.62 2.44 9.49
C VAL A 227 5.85 1.94 8.74
N GLY A 228 6.65 1.12 9.44
CA GLY A 228 7.70 0.32 8.80
C GLY A 228 7.09 -0.90 8.11
N TYR A 229 7.55 -1.20 6.90
CA TYR A 229 7.34 -2.52 6.31
C TYR A 229 8.01 -3.55 7.22
N ARG A 230 7.22 -4.47 7.79
CA ARG A 230 7.73 -5.50 8.69
C ARG A 230 8.35 -6.61 7.86
N ASN A 231 9.68 -6.69 7.87
CA ASN A 231 10.39 -7.84 7.31
C ASN A 231 9.88 -9.12 7.95
N GLN A 232 9.67 -10.15 7.13
CA GLN A 232 9.41 -11.50 7.59
C GLN A 232 10.77 -12.15 7.86
N GLU A 233 11.26 -12.00 9.07
CA GLU A 233 12.48 -12.66 9.53
C GLU A 233 12.12 -14.07 10.01
N SER A 234 12.70 -15.09 9.37
CA SER A 234 12.32 -16.48 9.55
C SER A 234 12.63 -16.99 10.96
N ALA A 235 11.58 -17.19 11.76
CA ALA A 235 11.71 -17.85 13.05
C ALA A 235 11.93 -19.36 12.85
N ILE A 236 13.20 -19.77 12.80
CA ILE A 236 13.57 -21.19 12.92
C ILE A 236 13.21 -21.65 14.33
N SER A 237 12.21 -22.53 14.44
CA SER A 237 11.88 -23.21 15.69
C SER A 237 12.88 -24.34 15.94
N SER A 238 13.96 -24.08 16.68
CA SER A 238 14.80 -25.13 17.27
C SER A 238 14.27 -25.54 18.64
N SER A 239 13.90 -26.81 18.76
CA SER A 239 13.47 -27.42 20.02
C SER A 239 14.65 -27.59 20.98
N SER A 240 14.39 -27.40 22.27
CA SER A 240 15.40 -27.52 23.33
C SER A 240 15.50 -28.95 23.87
N THR A 241 16.68 -29.57 23.78
CA THR A 241 17.06 -30.71 24.64
C THR A 241 18.55 -30.67 24.99
N GLY A 242 18.85 -30.55 26.29
CA GLY A 242 19.95 -31.29 26.91
C GLY A 242 21.35 -30.65 27.03
N THR A 243 21.62 -30.14 28.24
CA THR A 243 22.83 -30.42 29.06
C THR A 243 24.15 -29.64 28.86
N ALA A 244 24.80 -29.38 30.01
CA ALA A 244 26.25 -29.20 30.27
C ALA A 244 26.95 -27.84 30.01
N GLY A 245 27.04 -27.03 31.07
CA GLY A 245 28.32 -26.66 31.72
C GLY A 245 29.32 -25.73 31.02
N GLY A 246 29.65 -24.59 31.66
CA GLY A 246 30.82 -23.76 31.34
C GLY A 246 30.78 -22.37 31.99
N ILE A 247 31.84 -21.97 32.69
CA ILE A 247 31.96 -20.69 33.42
C ILE A 247 33.09 -19.86 32.80
N VAL A 248 32.94 -18.52 32.74
CA VAL A 248 33.93 -17.45 33.04
C VAL A 248 33.61 -16.14 32.28
N GLY A 249 33.58 -15.02 33.03
CA GLY A 249 33.88 -13.61 32.64
C GLY A 249 33.30 -13.01 31.33
N GLY A 250 32.62 -11.85 31.30
CA GLY A 250 32.32 -10.86 32.34
C GLY A 250 32.91 -9.48 32.02
N TYR A 251 32.12 -8.57 31.43
CA TYR A 251 32.33 -7.12 31.51
C TYR A 251 31.01 -6.34 31.57
N ILE A 252 31.04 -5.30 32.41
CA ILE A 252 30.05 -4.23 32.65
C ILE A 252 29.76 -3.47 31.34
N GLY A 253 28.58 -2.90 31.05
CA GLY A 253 27.35 -2.72 31.82
C GLY A 253 26.86 -1.26 31.71
N LEU A 254 25.58 -1.04 31.38
CA LEU A 254 24.88 0.26 31.50
C LEU A 254 23.36 0.05 31.39
N GLU A 255 22.65 0.15 32.50
CA GLU A 255 21.19 -0.06 32.58
C GLU A 255 20.39 1.21 32.27
N ALA A 256 19.27 1.06 31.56
CA ALA A 256 18.18 2.03 31.57
C ALA A 256 16.86 1.34 31.94
N LYS A 257 16.39 1.56 33.17
CA LYS A 257 15.23 0.89 33.78
C LYS A 257 13.93 1.08 32.99
N ARG A 258 13.36 0.00 32.45
CA ARG A 258 11.94 -0.04 32.07
C ARG A 258 11.08 -0.10 33.33
N ARG A 259 10.17 0.86 33.53
CA ARG A 259 9.12 0.76 34.57
C ARG A 259 7.93 -0.04 34.04
N SER A 260 7.60 -1.12 34.73
CA SER A 260 6.37 -1.90 34.55
C SER A 260 5.17 -1.16 35.15
N PHE A 261 4.08 -1.04 34.38
CA PHE A 261 2.79 -0.57 34.90
C PHE A 261 1.90 -1.76 35.26
N LEU A 262 1.50 -1.85 36.53
CA LEU A 262 0.42 -2.72 37.00
C LEU A 262 -0.92 -1.96 36.96
N PRO A 263 -2.07 -2.64 36.76
CA PRO A 263 -3.37 -1.99 36.65
C PRO A 263 -3.92 -1.57 38.02
N ARG A 264 -4.55 -0.40 38.11
CA ARG A 264 -5.25 0.07 39.32
C ARG A 264 -6.77 0.05 39.15
N SER A 265 -7.45 -0.49 40.15
CA SER A 265 -8.87 -0.83 40.17
C SER A 265 -9.84 0.37 40.20
N ARG A 266 -11.11 0.08 39.86
CA ARG A 266 -12.28 0.96 39.97
C ARG A 266 -12.43 1.58 41.36
N ARG A 267 -13.04 2.77 41.42
CA ARG A 267 -13.82 3.25 42.57
C ARG A 267 -15.14 3.85 42.11
N THR A 268 -16.21 3.49 42.80
CA THR A 268 -17.58 3.99 42.66
C THR A 268 -17.84 5.17 43.60
N ALA A 269 -19.00 5.81 43.44
CA ALA A 269 -19.36 7.08 44.07
C ALA A 269 -19.65 7.03 45.59
N ALA A 270 -19.61 8.19 46.22
CA ALA A 270 -20.26 8.52 47.49
C ALA A 270 -20.65 10.01 47.51
N GLU A 271 -21.73 10.36 48.22
CA GLU A 271 -22.38 11.69 48.22
C GLU A 271 -22.05 12.53 49.49
N SER A 272 -22.14 13.86 49.37
CA SER A 272 -22.72 14.79 50.36
C SER A 272 -22.92 16.16 49.69
N ARG A 273 -24.13 16.76 49.66
CA ARG A 273 -24.72 17.67 50.66
C ARG A 273 -23.78 18.83 51.07
N ASN A 274 -24.22 20.08 51.26
CA ASN A 274 -25.52 20.77 51.06
C ASN A 274 -25.22 22.28 51.14
N ASP A 275 -26.07 23.17 50.61
CA ASP A 275 -26.40 24.41 51.34
C ASP A 275 -27.72 25.08 50.88
N THR A 276 -28.26 25.98 51.70
CA THR A 276 -29.73 26.16 51.87
C THR A 276 -30.27 27.59 51.59
N PHE A 277 -31.61 27.67 51.47
CA PHE A 277 -32.52 28.85 51.52
C PHE A 277 -32.66 29.69 50.23
N THR A 278 -33.78 30.39 49.93
CA THR A 278 -35.06 30.67 50.66
C THR A 278 -36.33 30.27 49.87
N MET A 279 -37.52 30.38 50.47
CA MET A 279 -38.86 30.25 49.83
C MET A 279 -39.66 31.57 49.89
N ILE A 280 -40.48 31.88 48.86
CA ILE A 280 -41.76 32.63 48.99
C ILE A 280 -42.78 32.01 48.02
N HIS A 281 -44.04 31.91 48.46
CA HIS A 281 -45.17 31.29 47.77
C HIS A 281 -46.29 32.33 47.57
N VAL A 282 -46.94 32.39 46.38
CA VAL A 282 -48.23 33.08 46.15
C VAL A 282 -49.03 32.26 45.11
N GLU A 283 -50.35 32.24 45.22
CA GLU A 283 -51.26 31.28 44.56
C GLU A 283 -51.88 31.73 43.21
N SER A 284 -52.26 30.72 42.42
CA SER A 284 -53.45 30.61 41.54
C SER A 284 -53.82 31.70 40.51
N ALA A 285 -53.84 31.33 39.22
CA ALA A 285 -55.09 31.00 38.50
C ALA A 285 -54.89 30.56 37.01
N ALA A 286 -55.83 29.75 36.51
CA ALA A 286 -56.27 29.58 35.11
C ALA A 286 -55.30 29.07 34.00
N GLY A 287 -55.34 27.76 33.76
CA GLY A 287 -55.72 27.14 32.47
C GLY A 287 -55.00 27.48 31.14
N ALA A 288 -54.16 26.56 30.66
CA ALA A 288 -54.05 26.19 29.24
C ALA A 288 -53.41 24.81 29.07
N VAL A 289 -54.03 23.90 28.30
CA VAL A 289 -53.42 22.62 27.92
C VAL A 289 -52.43 22.86 26.78
N GLY A 290 -51.14 22.85 27.10
CA GLY A 290 -50.04 22.97 26.14
C GLY A 290 -49.12 21.77 26.19
N GLY A 291 -49.28 20.82 25.26
CA GLY A 291 -48.32 19.73 25.08
C GLY A 291 -46.92 20.30 24.82
N ARG A 292 -45.89 19.76 25.48
CA ARG A 292 -44.51 20.22 25.33
C ARG A 292 -44.02 19.97 23.90
N SER A 293 -44.17 20.97 23.04
CA SER A 293 -43.58 20.98 21.71
C SER A 293 -42.07 20.77 21.84
N ARG A 294 -41.59 19.64 21.33
CA ARG A 294 -40.17 19.31 21.27
C ARG A 294 -39.55 20.24 20.23
N ARG A 295 -38.91 21.30 20.71
CA ARG A 295 -38.22 22.31 19.89
C ARG A 295 -37.32 21.62 18.86
N GLU A 296 -37.73 21.65 17.60
CA GLU A 296 -36.93 21.11 16.49
C GLU A 296 -35.71 22.01 16.29
N THR A 297 -34.56 21.54 16.78
CA THR A 297 -33.27 22.08 16.33
C THR A 297 -33.03 21.64 14.89
N ALA A 298 -33.42 22.51 13.95
CA ALA A 298 -32.88 22.52 12.60
C ALA A 298 -31.33 22.54 12.70
N GLY A 299 -30.68 21.48 12.21
CA GLY A 299 -29.25 21.22 12.45
C GLY A 299 -28.92 19.84 13.05
N GLY A 300 -29.89 18.94 13.20
CA GLY A 300 -29.63 17.53 13.49
C GLY A 300 -28.94 16.83 12.30
N GLY A 301 -27.61 16.66 12.35
CA GLY A 301 -26.86 16.02 11.27
C GLY A 301 -27.26 14.56 11.02
N CYS A 302 -27.54 14.21 9.76
CA CYS A 302 -27.75 12.84 9.30
C CYS A 302 -26.44 12.05 9.48
N ASN A 303 -26.33 11.32 10.59
CA ASN A 303 -25.20 10.43 10.84
C ASN A 303 -25.45 9.13 10.06
N ILE A 304 -24.95 9.08 8.82
CA ILE A 304 -25.18 7.98 7.87
C ILE A 304 -24.86 6.63 8.53
N ASN A 305 -25.89 5.79 8.70
CA ASN A 305 -25.72 4.44 9.18
C ASN A 305 -25.57 3.49 8.00
N HIS A 306 -24.34 3.13 7.65
CA HIS A 306 -24.02 2.29 6.49
C HIS A 306 -24.51 0.83 6.59
N ASN A 307 -25.02 0.41 7.76
CA ASN A 307 -25.73 -0.88 7.92
C ASN A 307 -27.22 -0.79 7.52
N THR A 308 -27.75 0.42 7.32
CA THR A 308 -29.11 0.64 6.83
C THR A 308 -29.20 0.58 5.32
N ASN A 309 -30.43 0.45 4.83
CA ASN A 309 -30.74 0.37 3.41
C ASN A 309 -30.48 1.73 2.71
N ARG A 310 -29.43 1.85 1.88
CA ARG A 310 -29.11 3.04 1.05
C ARG A 310 -29.42 2.76 -0.43
N GLN A 311 -29.85 3.76 -1.20
CA GLN A 311 -30.06 3.61 -2.64
C GLN A 311 -28.73 3.80 -3.39
N LEU A 312 -28.45 2.91 -4.32
CA LEU A 312 -27.31 2.94 -5.23
C LEU A 312 -27.86 3.09 -6.65
N LEU A 313 -27.48 4.16 -7.33
CA LEU A 313 -27.80 4.41 -8.73
C LEU A 313 -26.50 4.28 -9.53
N VAL A 314 -26.53 3.51 -10.62
CA VAL A 314 -25.39 3.36 -11.51
C VAL A 314 -25.88 3.68 -12.92
N GLY A 315 -25.25 4.64 -13.57
CA GLY A 315 -25.58 5.04 -14.94
C GLY A 315 -26.93 5.76 -15.14
N CYS A 316 -27.78 5.88 -14.12
CA CYS A 316 -29.18 6.32 -14.28
C CYS A 316 -29.37 7.81 -14.60
N ASN A 317 -28.50 8.69 -14.09
CA ASN A 317 -28.55 10.13 -14.35
C ASN A 317 -27.57 10.52 -15.47
N GLU A 318 -26.34 10.03 -15.35
CA GLU A 318 -25.33 10.02 -16.41
C GLU A 318 -24.69 8.63 -16.45
N ASN A 319 -24.49 8.08 -17.65
CA ASN A 319 -24.05 6.70 -17.86
C ASN A 319 -22.66 6.39 -17.26
N SER A 320 -21.88 7.41 -16.92
CA SER A 320 -20.54 7.32 -16.31
C SER A 320 -20.51 7.58 -14.81
N ILE A 321 -21.66 7.82 -14.16
CA ILE A 321 -21.77 8.19 -12.75
C ILE A 321 -22.35 7.04 -11.90
N ILE A 322 -21.82 6.91 -10.69
CA ILE A 322 -22.39 6.12 -9.60
C ILE A 322 -22.78 7.07 -8.47
N GLU A 323 -24.03 7.02 -8.04
CA GLU A 323 -24.57 7.84 -6.95
C GLU A 323 -25.01 6.95 -5.78
N VAL A 324 -24.64 7.31 -4.55
CA VAL A 324 -25.17 6.69 -3.34
C VAL A 324 -26.00 7.70 -2.56
N LYS A 325 -27.31 7.46 -2.48
CA LYS A 325 -28.26 8.33 -1.78
C LYS A 325 -28.64 7.73 -0.41
N PRO A 326 -28.25 8.37 0.71
CA PRO A 326 -28.64 7.92 2.04
C PRO A 326 -30.10 8.34 2.34
N LYS A 327 -30.86 7.47 3.01
CA LYS A 327 -32.29 7.73 3.30
C LYS A 327 -32.57 8.89 4.27
N CYS A 328 -31.57 9.45 4.96
CA CYS A 328 -31.78 10.52 5.95
C CYS A 328 -31.47 11.94 5.47
N LYS A 329 -30.89 12.15 4.28
CA LYS A 329 -30.59 13.50 3.76
C LYS A 329 -30.24 13.47 2.28
N THR A 330 -30.69 14.46 1.53
CA THR A 330 -30.38 14.66 0.10
C THR A 330 -29.00 15.29 -0.14
N ASP A 331 -28.42 16.00 0.83
CA ASP A 331 -27.17 16.74 0.58
C ASP A 331 -25.90 15.92 0.87
N ASP A 332 -26.04 14.68 1.36
CA ASP A 332 -24.91 13.79 1.68
C ASP A 332 -24.80 12.66 0.63
N GLU A 333 -24.94 13.00 -0.65
CA GLU A 333 -24.80 12.06 -1.78
C GLU A 333 -23.32 11.73 -2.05
N GLU A 334 -22.97 10.44 -2.01
CA GLU A 334 -21.62 9.98 -2.38
C GLU A 334 -21.58 9.80 -3.90
N LEU A 335 -20.97 10.75 -4.61
CA LEU A 335 -20.84 10.73 -6.09
C LEU A 335 -19.48 10.16 -6.53
N PHE A 336 -19.51 9.28 -7.51
CA PHE A 336 -18.32 8.71 -8.15
C PHE A 336 -18.46 8.73 -9.67
N THR A 337 -17.34 8.84 -10.37
CA THR A 337 -17.23 8.72 -11.83
C THR A 337 -16.50 7.43 -12.19
N CYS A 338 -16.93 6.69 -13.20
CA CYS A 338 -16.23 5.51 -13.73
C CYS A 338 -15.09 5.94 -14.67
N HIS A 339 -13.92 5.31 -14.57
CA HIS A 339 -12.71 5.63 -15.38
C HIS A 339 -12.11 4.42 -16.12
N GLY A 340 -12.60 3.23 -15.84
CA GLY A 340 -12.15 2.00 -16.49
C GLY A 340 -12.82 0.76 -15.92
N HIS A 341 -12.96 -0.28 -16.72
CA HIS A 341 -13.56 -1.54 -16.31
C HIS A 341 -13.04 -2.74 -17.09
N TRP A 342 -13.07 -3.92 -16.47
CA TRP A 342 -12.77 -5.19 -17.14
C TRP A 342 -13.50 -6.35 -16.46
N GLN A 343 -13.50 -7.51 -17.09
CA GLN A 343 -14.06 -8.74 -16.53
C GLN A 343 -13.00 -9.85 -16.50
N GLU A 344 -12.94 -10.61 -15.41
CA GLU A 344 -12.01 -11.72 -15.20
C GLU A 344 -12.71 -12.77 -14.32
N ASN A 345 -12.81 -14.01 -14.82
CA ASN A 345 -13.45 -15.15 -14.14
C ASN A 345 -14.84 -14.81 -13.56
N GLN A 346 -15.76 -14.34 -14.41
CA GLN A 346 -17.13 -13.89 -14.08
C GLN A 346 -17.22 -12.67 -13.16
N THR A 347 -16.12 -12.20 -12.57
CA THR A 347 -16.08 -10.99 -11.74
C THR A 347 -15.85 -9.77 -12.63
N THR A 348 -16.71 -8.76 -12.50
CA THR A 348 -16.54 -7.47 -13.18
C THR A 348 -15.87 -6.49 -12.23
N TYR A 349 -14.85 -5.76 -12.70
CA TYR A 349 -14.12 -4.78 -11.93
C TYR A 349 -14.38 -3.40 -12.51
N ILE A 350 -14.70 -2.43 -11.64
CA ILE A 350 -14.98 -1.05 -12.00
C ILE A 350 -14.04 -0.16 -11.19
N ILE A 351 -13.28 0.68 -11.89
CA ILE A 351 -12.48 1.73 -11.26
C ILE A 351 -13.31 3.00 -11.22
N ALA A 352 -13.69 3.42 -10.02
CA ALA A 352 -14.50 4.60 -9.79
C ALA A 352 -13.72 5.63 -8.96
N LYS A 353 -13.87 6.92 -9.27
CA LYS A 353 -13.19 8.03 -8.61
C LYS A 353 -14.22 8.90 -7.90
N HIS A 354 -14.07 9.07 -6.59
CA HIS A 354 -14.97 9.88 -5.76
C HIS A 354 -14.83 11.37 -6.11
N SER A 355 -15.94 12.02 -6.45
CA SER A 355 -15.95 13.36 -7.06
C SER A 355 -15.31 14.44 -6.17
N ILE A 356 -15.49 14.37 -4.85
CA ILE A 356 -14.96 15.39 -3.91
C ILE A 356 -13.50 15.12 -3.54
N SER A 357 -13.16 13.89 -3.14
CA SER A 357 -11.82 13.59 -2.62
C SER A 357 -10.82 13.19 -3.70
N GLN A 358 -11.28 12.98 -4.95
CA GLN A 358 -10.47 12.53 -6.08
C GLN A 358 -9.75 11.19 -5.85
N HIS A 359 -10.09 10.45 -4.79
CA HIS A 359 -9.59 9.12 -4.51
C HIS A 359 -10.33 8.10 -5.39
N GLY A 360 -9.59 7.20 -6.00
CA GLY A 360 -10.11 6.01 -6.66
C GLY A 360 -10.47 4.90 -5.65
N VAL A 361 -11.40 4.05 -6.06
CA VAL A 361 -11.75 2.77 -5.44
C VAL A 361 -11.93 1.73 -6.54
N CYS A 362 -11.64 0.46 -6.23
CA CYS A 362 -12.05 -0.65 -7.08
C CYS A 362 -13.32 -1.28 -6.51
N ILE A 363 -14.37 -1.34 -7.32
CA ILE A 363 -15.62 -2.03 -7.03
C ILE A 363 -15.57 -3.34 -7.82
N SER A 364 -15.52 -4.47 -7.11
CA SER A 364 -15.51 -5.82 -7.68
C SER A 364 -16.91 -6.42 -7.52
N TYR A 365 -17.54 -6.78 -8.64
CA TYR A 365 -18.89 -7.30 -8.75
C TYR A 365 -18.85 -8.79 -9.04
N VAL A 366 -19.52 -9.58 -8.20
CA VAL A 366 -19.75 -11.01 -8.43
C VAL A 366 -21.27 -11.25 -8.52
N PRO A 367 -21.79 -11.73 -9.66
CA PRO A 367 -23.20 -12.12 -9.76
C PRO A 367 -23.46 -13.32 -8.84
N MET A 368 -24.59 -13.31 -8.15
CA MET A 368 -25.05 -14.39 -7.28
C MET A 368 -26.40 -14.93 -7.77
N GLU A 369 -26.84 -16.08 -7.27
CA GLU A 369 -28.14 -16.64 -7.64
C GLU A 369 -29.31 -15.76 -7.16
N GLY A 370 -30.31 -15.58 -8.04
CA GLY A 370 -31.47 -14.73 -7.80
C GLY A 370 -31.19 -13.23 -8.03
N ASN A 371 -31.91 -12.37 -7.32
CA ASN A 371 -31.85 -10.92 -7.50
C ASN A 371 -30.83 -10.22 -6.57
N HIS A 372 -29.87 -10.99 -6.04
CA HIS A 372 -28.82 -10.55 -5.13
C HIS A 372 -27.48 -10.46 -5.86
N VAL A 373 -26.65 -9.53 -5.45
CA VAL A 373 -25.29 -9.33 -5.99
C VAL A 373 -24.35 -9.04 -4.84
N GLN A 374 -23.15 -9.62 -4.89
CA GLN A 374 -22.09 -9.32 -3.94
C GLN A 374 -21.11 -8.32 -4.55
N LEU A 375 -20.96 -7.17 -3.90
CA LEU A 375 -19.92 -6.20 -4.20
C LEU A 375 -18.79 -6.30 -3.17
N PHE A 376 -17.57 -6.04 -3.60
CA PHE A 376 -16.41 -5.81 -2.75
C PHE A 376 -15.76 -4.49 -3.12
N VAL A 377 -15.46 -3.65 -2.15
CA VAL A 377 -14.86 -2.32 -2.39
C VAL A 377 -13.54 -2.17 -1.66
N GLY A 378 -12.49 -1.80 -2.40
CA GLY A 378 -11.11 -1.74 -1.89
C GLY A 378 -10.26 -0.64 -2.52
N ASP A 379 -9.07 -0.45 -1.95
CA ASP A 379 -7.97 0.33 -2.54
C ASP A 379 -7.20 -0.45 -3.62
N THR A 380 -7.45 -1.76 -3.68
CA THR A 380 -7.07 -2.70 -4.74
C THR A 380 -8.30 -3.54 -5.10
N CYS A 381 -8.31 -4.15 -6.29
CA CYS A 381 -9.41 -5.02 -6.70
C CYS A 381 -9.46 -6.34 -5.92
N HIS A 382 -10.67 -6.77 -5.54
CA HIS A 382 -10.87 -7.96 -4.71
C HIS A 382 -10.78 -9.25 -5.52
N ARG A 383 -9.88 -10.15 -5.13
CA ARG A 383 -9.81 -11.52 -5.67
C ARG A 383 -9.86 -12.50 -4.51
N ALA A 384 -10.79 -13.46 -4.55
CA ALA A 384 -11.06 -14.39 -3.46
C ALA A 384 -9.81 -15.13 -2.96
N ASN A 385 -8.91 -15.52 -3.88
CA ASN A 385 -7.69 -16.27 -3.60
C ASN A 385 -6.53 -15.41 -3.04
N MET A 386 -6.68 -14.08 -2.95
CA MET A 386 -5.58 -13.15 -2.64
C MET A 386 -5.83 -12.29 -1.39
N GLN A 387 -6.58 -12.82 -0.42
CA GLN A 387 -6.82 -12.16 0.87
C GLN A 387 -5.56 -12.11 1.75
N THR A 388 -4.61 -11.26 1.37
CA THR A 388 -3.49 -10.86 2.23
C THR A 388 -3.99 -9.90 3.30
N GLY A 389 -3.52 -10.04 4.55
CA GLY A 389 -4.02 -9.25 5.69
C GLY A 389 -3.80 -7.72 5.60
N GLN A 390 -3.09 -7.24 4.58
CA GLN A 390 -2.81 -5.82 4.34
C GLN A 390 -3.91 -5.09 3.54
N HIS A 391 -4.61 -5.77 2.62
CA HIS A 391 -5.62 -5.15 1.75
C HIS A 391 -7.02 -5.62 2.12
N ARG A 392 -7.78 -4.75 2.79
CA ARG A 392 -9.15 -5.05 3.26
C ARG A 392 -10.19 -4.47 2.31
N SER A 393 -10.50 -5.24 1.26
CA SER A 393 -11.75 -5.08 0.52
C SER A 393 -12.94 -5.32 1.46
N MET A 394 -13.89 -4.39 1.53
CA MET A 394 -15.08 -4.54 2.36
C MET A 394 -16.24 -5.09 1.52
N PRO A 395 -16.96 -6.14 1.98
CA PRO A 395 -18.17 -6.59 1.30
C PRO A 395 -19.29 -5.55 1.47
N ALA A 396 -20.00 -5.30 0.38
CA ALA A 396 -21.26 -4.59 0.34
C ALA A 396 -22.29 -5.48 -0.37
N ASN A 397 -23.45 -5.66 0.24
CA ASN A 397 -24.51 -6.49 -0.33
C ASN A 397 -25.47 -5.58 -1.09
N ILE A 398 -25.78 -5.91 -2.35
CA ILE A 398 -26.81 -5.20 -3.10
C ILE A 398 -27.93 -6.14 -3.56
N THR A 399 -29.14 -5.60 -3.65
CA THR A 399 -30.30 -6.24 -4.25
C THR A 399 -30.84 -5.34 -5.35
N SER A 400 -31.01 -5.88 -6.55
CA SER A 400 -31.59 -5.13 -7.65
C SER A 400 -33.05 -4.77 -7.35
N TYR A 401 -33.48 -3.57 -7.74
CA TYR A 401 -34.90 -3.34 -7.99
C TYR A 401 -35.21 -3.97 -9.36
N GLY A 402 -36.22 -4.84 -9.43
CA GLY A 402 -36.57 -5.54 -10.67
C GLY A 402 -36.69 -4.58 -11.84
N THR A 403 -36.17 -4.99 -13.00
CA THR A 403 -36.08 -4.16 -14.20
C THR A 403 -37.43 -3.57 -14.58
N TRP A 404 -37.54 -2.24 -14.56
CA TRP A 404 -38.63 -1.54 -15.22
C TRP A 404 -38.33 -1.49 -16.72
N PHE A 405 -39.08 -2.30 -17.48
CA PHE A 405 -39.31 -2.13 -18.92
C PHE A 405 -40.76 -1.69 -19.11
#